data_AF-B2ANR6-F1
#
_entry.id   AF-B2ANR6-F1
#
_cell.length_a   1.000
_cell.length_b   1.000
_cell.length_c   1.000
_cell.angle_alpha   90.00
_cell.angle_beta   90.00
_cell.angle_gamma   90.00
#
_symmetry.space_group_name_H-M   'P 1'
#
loop_
_entity.id
_entity.type
_entity.pdbx_description
1 polymer ?
#
loop_
_entity_poly.entity_id
_entity_poly.type
_entity_poly.pdbx_seq_one_letter_code
_entity_poly.pdbx_strand_id
1 'polypeptide(L)'
;MAQRVSLKSFLATARKALTAPPSQRPNPLTFVVGNESADLDSICSAVLYAYFRTHAPSSQSALHIPLSNLPLADLALRAELNAIFAPSSNSVTPDDLITLSDLPSPSDLPPSATKWYLVDHNVLTGDLTKRGYDKSVIGCVDHHDDEGIIPSDAQPRVFAKCGSCMSLVLSQCQPIWDQLQSHQEIDEELARVAMAPILIDTVKLTSKDKTTDWDVNAAAYAEEKLVATLSVARSNRQRYDREKYFDHLSELKDSILHLSYRDILRKDYKKWTDGSLNLGISTVVQGFETCLAEVGDKQTFLAALKDWAKEQQLDIAAVMTVSKPGGVFTRELLVWGLGGQDAVKVARRFAEKNGGSLGLEKWNNGELDGEEGGEWRACWRQMDVGSSRKQVAPMLREVMKESARL
;
A
#
# COMPACT_ATOMS: atom_id res chain seq x y z
N MET A 1 -14.28 -3.52 32.47
CA MET A 1 -13.70 -3.26 31.13
C MET A 1 -13.22 -4.58 30.57
N ALA A 2 -13.34 -4.82 29.26
CA ALA A 2 -12.82 -6.04 28.66
C ALA A 2 -11.27 -6.06 28.77
N GLN A 3 -10.70 -7.21 29.13
CA GLN A 3 -9.26 -7.36 29.20
C GLN A 3 -8.68 -7.26 27.78
N ARG A 4 -7.70 -6.37 27.61
CA ARG A 4 -7.06 -6.10 26.33
C ARG A 4 -5.89 -7.05 26.10
N VAL A 5 -5.80 -7.66 24.92
CA VAL A 5 -4.67 -8.54 24.54
C VAL A 5 -3.65 -7.78 23.71
N SER A 6 -2.39 -8.21 23.73
CA SER A 6 -1.35 -7.62 22.87
C SER A 6 -1.66 -7.78 21.39
N LEU A 7 -1.13 -6.90 20.54
CA LEU A 7 -1.35 -6.97 19.10
C LEU A 7 -0.89 -8.32 18.52
N LYS A 8 0.26 -8.81 18.99
CA LYS A 8 0.78 -10.15 18.65
C LYS A 8 -0.18 -11.28 19.01
N SER A 9 -0.75 -11.26 20.21
CA SER A 9 -1.70 -12.30 20.65
C SER A 9 -3.00 -12.25 19.85
N PHE A 10 -3.45 -11.04 19.49
CA PHE A 10 -4.59 -10.83 18.60
C PHE A 10 -4.33 -11.41 17.21
N LEU A 11 -3.19 -11.09 16.58
CA LEU A 11 -2.82 -11.61 15.27
C LEU A 11 -2.68 -13.14 15.27
N ALA A 12 -2.08 -13.72 16.30
CA ALA A 12 -2.01 -15.17 16.47
C ALA A 12 -3.41 -15.81 16.56
N THR A 13 -4.34 -15.17 17.27
CA THR A 13 -5.74 -15.63 17.37
C THR A 13 -6.46 -15.53 16.03
N ALA A 14 -6.27 -14.42 15.31
CA ALA A 14 -6.82 -14.21 13.96
C ALA A 14 -6.29 -15.27 12.97
N ARG A 15 -4.98 -15.53 12.96
CA ARG A 15 -4.35 -16.56 12.11
C ARG A 15 -4.86 -17.95 12.45
N LYS A 16 -4.99 -18.28 13.74
CA LYS A 16 -5.54 -19.57 14.19
C LYS A 16 -6.99 -19.76 13.74
N ALA A 17 -7.83 -18.72 13.81
CA ALA A 17 -9.20 -18.80 13.34
C ALA A 17 -9.28 -18.99 11.81
N LEU A 18 -8.43 -18.27 11.05
CA LEU A 18 -8.36 -18.39 9.60
C LEU A 18 -7.94 -19.79 9.15
N THR A 19 -6.90 -20.33 9.78
CA THR A 19 -6.29 -21.62 9.42
C THR A 19 -6.98 -22.83 10.04
N ALA A 20 -7.96 -22.63 10.93
CA ALA A 20 -8.77 -23.72 11.47
C ALA A 20 -9.51 -24.49 10.35
N PRO A 21 -9.73 -25.80 10.52
CA PRO A 21 -10.56 -26.58 9.60
C PRO A 21 -11.95 -25.95 9.41
N PRO A 22 -12.57 -26.05 8.22
CA PRO A 22 -13.88 -25.43 7.97
C PRO A 22 -14.95 -25.76 9.01
N SER A 23 -14.92 -26.98 9.57
CA SER A 23 -15.87 -27.43 10.60
C SER A 23 -15.66 -26.81 11.99
N GLN A 24 -14.51 -26.19 12.26
CA GLN A 24 -14.14 -25.59 13.56
C GLN A 24 -14.01 -24.07 13.48
N ARG A 25 -14.20 -23.50 12.28
CA ARG A 25 -14.00 -22.08 12.00
C ARG A 25 -15.26 -21.27 12.35
N PRO A 26 -15.11 -20.05 12.90
CA PRO A 26 -16.23 -19.12 12.97
C PRO A 26 -16.84 -18.88 11.58
N ASN A 27 -18.16 -18.95 11.48
CA ASN A 27 -18.87 -18.73 10.22
C ASN A 27 -19.95 -17.66 10.41
N PRO A 28 -19.86 -16.50 9.73
CA PRO A 28 -18.82 -16.12 8.76
C PRO A 28 -17.51 -15.66 9.41
N LEU A 29 -16.40 -15.77 8.69
CA LEU A 29 -15.18 -15.01 9.00
C LEU A 29 -15.35 -13.55 8.56
N THR A 30 -14.89 -12.62 9.39
CA THR A 30 -14.91 -11.19 9.07
C THR A 30 -13.49 -10.70 8.84
N PHE A 31 -13.23 -10.13 7.67
CA PHE A 31 -11.93 -9.61 7.26
C PHE A 31 -11.93 -8.08 7.23
N VAL A 32 -10.77 -7.49 7.47
CA VAL A 32 -10.48 -6.09 7.18
C VAL A 32 -9.28 -6.06 6.26
N VAL A 33 -9.38 -5.40 5.11
CA VAL A 33 -8.33 -5.44 4.07
C VAL A 33 -8.05 -4.06 3.52
N GLY A 34 -6.75 -3.77 3.34
CA GLY A 34 -6.23 -2.60 2.64
C GLY A 34 -6.15 -2.81 1.12
N ASN A 35 -5.72 -1.79 0.39
CA ASN A 35 -5.63 -1.85 -1.07
C ASN A 35 -4.47 -2.74 -1.55
N GLU A 36 -4.40 -3.06 -2.85
CA GLU A 36 -3.40 -3.98 -3.42
C GLU A 36 -1.96 -3.42 -3.50
N SER A 37 -1.76 -2.12 -3.29
CA SER A 37 -0.41 -1.59 -3.06
C SER A 37 0.14 -2.16 -1.76
N ALA A 38 -0.74 -2.41 -0.77
CA ALA A 38 -0.40 -2.81 0.58
C ALA A 38 0.72 -1.94 1.16
N ASP A 39 0.62 -0.63 0.95
CA ASP A 39 1.47 0.37 1.60
C ASP A 39 1.19 0.45 3.12
N LEU A 40 1.90 1.36 3.79
CA LEU A 40 1.78 1.54 5.23
C LEU A 40 0.36 1.88 5.65
N ASP A 41 -0.34 2.74 4.90
CA ASP A 41 -1.68 3.18 5.25
C ASP A 41 -2.63 2.00 5.21
N SER A 42 -2.63 1.26 4.10
CA SER A 42 -3.42 0.05 3.93
C SER A 42 -3.16 -1.03 4.99
N ILE A 43 -1.90 -1.38 5.26
CA ILE A 43 -1.56 -2.45 6.22
C ILE A 43 -1.91 -2.02 7.65
N CYS A 44 -1.45 -0.84 8.08
CA CYS A 44 -1.67 -0.38 9.44
C CYS A 44 -3.16 -0.13 9.71
N SER A 45 -3.89 0.46 8.74
CA SER A 45 -5.33 0.69 8.83
C SER A 45 -6.10 -0.61 9.03
N ALA A 46 -5.76 -1.65 8.26
CA ALA A 46 -6.41 -2.95 8.39
C ALA A 46 -6.15 -3.57 9.78
N VAL A 47 -4.90 -3.52 10.24
CA VAL A 47 -4.48 -4.04 11.56
C VAL A 47 -5.21 -3.33 12.70
N LEU A 48 -5.18 -1.99 12.75
CA LEU A 48 -5.81 -1.24 13.85
C LEU A 48 -7.32 -1.34 13.82
N TYR A 49 -7.94 -1.22 12.65
CA TYR A 49 -9.38 -1.34 12.54
C TYR A 49 -9.86 -2.73 13.00
N ALA A 50 -9.21 -3.80 12.55
CA ALA A 50 -9.54 -5.16 12.98
C ALA A 50 -9.34 -5.35 14.49
N TYR A 51 -8.24 -4.81 15.04
CA TYR A 51 -7.95 -4.89 16.46
C TYR A 51 -9.04 -4.23 17.30
N PHE A 52 -9.39 -2.97 17.02
CA PHE A 52 -10.40 -2.26 17.81
C PHE A 52 -11.80 -2.83 17.63
N ARG A 53 -12.19 -3.20 16.40
CA ARG A 53 -13.50 -3.82 16.15
C ARG A 53 -13.66 -5.15 16.87
N THR A 54 -12.59 -5.94 17.00
CA THR A 54 -12.58 -7.18 17.79
C THR A 54 -12.74 -6.93 19.29
N HIS A 55 -12.22 -5.81 19.80
CA HIS A 55 -12.27 -5.46 21.22
C HIS A 55 -13.42 -4.52 21.59
N ALA A 56 -14.27 -4.15 20.63
CA ALA A 56 -15.41 -3.27 20.87
C ALA A 56 -16.29 -3.81 22.02
N PRO A 57 -16.63 -2.99 23.03
CA PRO A 57 -17.53 -3.37 24.12
C PRO A 57 -18.96 -3.58 23.60
N SER A 58 -19.22 -4.74 23.01
CA SER A 58 -20.54 -5.15 22.53
C SER A 58 -20.82 -6.59 22.95
N SER A 59 -22.10 -6.96 23.07
CA SER A 59 -22.51 -8.33 23.41
C SER A 59 -22.15 -9.39 22.36
N GLN A 60 -21.56 -8.99 21.22
CA GLN A 60 -21.19 -9.85 20.10
C GLN A 60 -19.85 -9.41 19.47
N SER A 61 -18.79 -9.26 20.27
CA SER A 61 -17.44 -8.95 19.78
C SER A 61 -16.91 -10.08 18.88
N ALA A 62 -17.26 -10.02 17.59
CA ALA A 62 -16.78 -10.95 16.59
C ALA A 62 -15.30 -10.67 16.27
N LEU A 63 -14.53 -11.73 16.06
CA LEU A 63 -13.14 -11.61 15.62
C LEU A 63 -13.09 -11.02 14.21
N HIS A 64 -12.36 -9.91 14.06
CA HIS A 64 -12.04 -9.30 12.78
C HIS A 64 -10.59 -9.66 12.44
N ILE A 65 -10.37 -10.19 11.24
CA ILE A 65 -9.07 -10.68 10.77
C ILE A 65 -8.47 -9.59 9.87
N PRO A 66 -7.37 -8.92 10.26
CA PRO A 66 -6.68 -8.03 9.35
C PRO A 66 -6.00 -8.85 8.25
N LEU A 67 -6.09 -8.39 7.01
CA LEU A 67 -5.48 -9.02 5.85
C LEU A 67 -4.63 -7.99 5.10
N SER A 68 -3.33 -8.27 4.98
CA SER A 68 -2.42 -7.56 4.08
C SER A 68 -2.62 -8.09 2.66
N ASN A 69 -3.00 -7.20 1.73
CA ASN A 69 -3.31 -7.55 0.34
C ASN A 69 -2.04 -7.71 -0.53
N LEU A 70 -1.14 -8.60 -0.08
CA LEU A 70 0.10 -8.99 -0.77
C LEU A 70 0.45 -10.45 -0.43
N PRO A 71 1.35 -11.10 -1.18
CA PRO A 71 1.95 -12.37 -0.79
C PRO A 71 2.93 -12.22 0.39
N LEU A 72 3.08 -13.25 1.23
CA LEU A 72 4.01 -13.25 2.37
C LEU A 72 5.43 -12.78 2.02
N ALA A 73 5.96 -13.22 0.87
CA ALA A 73 7.30 -12.88 0.42
C ALA A 73 7.51 -11.37 0.14
N ASP A 74 6.44 -10.60 0.01
CA ASP A 74 6.50 -9.17 -0.31
C ASP A 74 6.53 -8.29 0.95
N LEU A 75 6.20 -8.84 2.13
CA LEU A 75 6.33 -8.12 3.39
C LEU A 75 7.78 -7.68 3.67
N ALA A 76 8.75 -8.52 3.30
CA ALA A 76 10.17 -8.22 3.47
C ALA A 76 10.65 -7.00 2.66
N LEU A 77 9.88 -6.58 1.64
CA LEU A 77 10.19 -5.41 0.80
C LEU A 77 9.90 -4.08 1.51
N ARG A 78 9.26 -4.15 2.68
CA ARG A 78 8.75 -3.02 3.45
C ARG A 78 9.48 -2.95 4.78
N ALA A 79 10.76 -2.61 4.73
CA ALA A 79 11.63 -2.55 5.89
C ALA A 79 11.07 -1.64 7.01
N GLU A 80 10.34 -0.59 6.61
CA GLU A 80 9.62 0.32 7.51
C GLU A 80 8.63 -0.40 8.45
N LEU A 81 8.03 -1.54 8.03
CA LEU A 81 7.11 -2.31 8.87
C LEU A 81 7.82 -2.88 10.11
N ASN A 82 9.09 -3.27 9.99
CA ASN A 82 9.86 -3.74 11.14
C ASN A 82 10.02 -2.63 12.19
N ALA A 83 10.29 -1.40 11.76
CA ALA A 83 10.44 -0.26 12.66
C ALA A 83 9.11 0.17 13.32
N ILE A 84 7.98 -0.06 12.65
CA ILE A 84 6.65 0.22 13.20
C ILE A 84 6.28 -0.82 14.24
N PHE A 85 6.43 -2.10 13.91
CA PHE A 85 5.93 -3.20 14.71
C PHE A 85 6.89 -3.72 15.77
N ALA A 86 8.18 -3.33 15.78
CA ALA A 86 9.18 -3.87 16.72
C ALA A 86 9.73 -2.89 17.80
N PRO A 87 8.93 -2.10 18.54
CA PRO A 87 9.47 -1.18 19.57
C PRO A 87 9.95 -1.88 20.86
N SER A 88 9.64 -3.16 21.06
CA SER A 88 9.94 -3.93 22.28
C SER A 88 10.14 -5.44 22.04
N SER A 89 10.50 -6.20 23.07
CA SER A 89 10.78 -7.65 22.97
C SER A 89 9.55 -8.54 22.74
N ASN A 90 8.31 -8.06 22.94
CA ASN A 90 7.07 -8.82 22.71
C ASN A 90 6.29 -8.32 21.48
N SER A 91 6.95 -7.55 20.62
CA SER A 91 6.23 -6.86 19.55
C SER A 91 5.97 -7.75 18.34
N VAL A 92 5.08 -7.26 17.48
CA VAL A 92 4.74 -7.86 16.20
C VAL A 92 5.96 -7.86 15.28
N THR A 93 6.14 -8.95 14.54
CA THR A 93 7.07 -9.04 13.42
C THR A 93 6.25 -9.09 12.12
N PRO A 94 6.82 -8.78 10.95
CA PRO A 94 6.09 -8.93 9.69
C PRO A 94 5.50 -10.34 9.51
N ASP A 95 6.18 -11.39 9.99
CA ASP A 95 5.68 -12.78 9.93
C ASP A 95 4.41 -13.02 10.77
N ASP A 96 4.11 -12.15 11.74
CA ASP A 96 2.85 -12.18 12.49
C ASP A 96 1.67 -11.60 11.69
N LEU A 97 1.91 -10.86 10.60
CA LEU A 97 0.86 -10.31 9.74
C LEU A 97 0.22 -11.38 8.85
N ILE A 98 -1.10 -11.31 8.68
CA ILE A 98 -1.86 -12.26 7.87
C ILE A 98 -1.93 -11.72 6.44
N THR A 99 -1.57 -12.53 5.46
CA THR A 99 -1.41 -12.15 4.06
C THR A 99 -2.31 -12.96 3.13
N LEU A 100 -2.30 -12.65 1.83
CA LEU A 100 -3.01 -13.47 0.84
C LEU A 100 -2.53 -14.93 0.84
N SER A 101 -1.27 -15.18 1.24
CA SER A 101 -0.68 -16.52 1.33
C SER A 101 -1.30 -17.38 2.45
N ASP A 102 -1.99 -16.76 3.41
CA ASP A 102 -2.68 -17.45 4.50
C ASP A 102 -4.12 -17.83 4.17
N LEU A 103 -4.67 -17.31 3.06
CA LEU A 103 -6.05 -17.58 2.69
C LEU A 103 -6.22 -19.06 2.30
N PRO A 104 -7.20 -19.77 2.88
CA PRO A 104 -7.57 -21.10 2.46
C PRO A 104 -7.92 -21.17 0.96
N SER A 105 -8.04 -22.39 0.45
CA SER A 105 -8.52 -22.63 -0.91
C SER A 105 -9.90 -21.99 -1.13
N PRO A 106 -10.26 -21.56 -2.35
CA PRO A 106 -11.58 -20.98 -2.63
C PRO A 106 -12.75 -21.90 -2.25
N SER A 107 -12.56 -23.22 -2.29
CA SER A 107 -13.58 -24.20 -1.84
C SER A 107 -13.76 -24.21 -0.33
N ASP A 108 -12.71 -23.96 0.45
CA ASP A 108 -12.75 -23.95 1.92
C ASP A 108 -13.15 -22.59 2.50
N LEU A 109 -13.16 -21.54 1.69
CA LEU A 109 -13.57 -20.20 2.07
C LEU A 109 -14.42 -19.55 0.96
N PRO A 110 -15.65 -20.05 0.72
CA PRO A 110 -16.52 -19.46 -0.30
C PRO A 110 -17.00 -18.06 0.14
N PRO A 111 -17.38 -17.15 -0.79
CA PRO A 111 -17.84 -15.80 -0.45
C PRO A 111 -18.93 -15.76 0.62
N SER A 112 -19.90 -16.68 0.55
CA SER A 112 -20.98 -16.82 1.54
C SER A 112 -20.53 -17.06 2.99
N ALA A 113 -19.29 -17.51 3.21
CA ALA A 113 -18.70 -17.73 4.52
C ALA A 113 -17.82 -16.56 4.99
N THR A 114 -17.88 -15.42 4.29
CA THR A 114 -17.03 -14.24 4.55
C THR A 114 -17.83 -12.95 4.64
N LYS A 115 -17.26 -12.00 5.37
CA LYS A 115 -17.67 -10.59 5.44
C LYS A 115 -16.43 -9.72 5.32
N TRP A 116 -16.52 -8.61 4.60
CA TRP A 116 -15.35 -7.77 4.31
C TRP A 116 -15.58 -6.31 4.68
N TYR A 117 -14.64 -5.76 5.44
CA TYR A 117 -14.44 -4.34 5.61
C TYR A 117 -13.27 -3.89 4.73
N LEU A 118 -13.48 -2.83 3.96
CA LEU A 118 -12.41 -2.22 3.17
C LEU A 118 -11.88 -0.99 3.90
N VAL A 119 -10.56 -0.85 3.91
CA VAL A 119 -9.89 0.37 4.36
C VAL A 119 -8.93 0.83 3.27
N ASP A 120 -8.78 2.15 3.10
CA ASP A 120 -7.85 2.76 2.14
C ASP A 120 -8.11 2.38 0.66
N HIS A 121 -9.31 1.86 0.39
CA HIS A 121 -9.91 1.70 -0.93
C HIS A 121 -11.41 1.41 -0.81
N ASN A 122 -12.12 1.61 -1.91
CA ASN A 122 -13.55 1.34 -2.04
C ASN A 122 -13.91 0.39 -3.19
N VAL A 123 -12.89 -0.24 -3.80
CA VAL A 123 -13.05 -1.28 -4.82
C VAL A 123 -12.10 -2.43 -4.55
N LEU A 124 -12.64 -3.62 -4.30
CA LEU A 124 -11.84 -4.83 -4.17
C LEU A 124 -11.22 -5.18 -5.53
N THR A 125 -9.94 -5.53 -5.55
CA THR A 125 -9.20 -5.87 -6.78
C THR A 125 -8.48 -7.21 -6.68
N GLY A 126 -7.85 -7.64 -7.77
CA GLY A 126 -6.92 -8.77 -7.77
C GLY A 126 -7.56 -10.12 -7.43
N ASP A 127 -6.83 -10.94 -6.68
CA ASP A 127 -7.23 -12.31 -6.36
C ASP A 127 -8.48 -12.38 -5.47
N LEU A 128 -8.73 -11.36 -4.65
CA LEU A 128 -9.93 -11.31 -3.81
C LEU A 128 -11.20 -11.15 -4.65
N THR A 129 -11.15 -10.31 -5.69
CA THR A 129 -12.26 -10.15 -6.65
C THR A 129 -12.42 -11.39 -7.55
N LYS A 130 -11.33 -12.02 -7.97
CA LYS A 130 -11.40 -13.30 -8.70
C LYS A 130 -12.10 -14.40 -7.88
N ARG A 131 -11.98 -14.36 -6.56
CA ARG A 131 -12.68 -15.26 -5.62
C ARG A 131 -14.13 -14.86 -5.35
N GLY A 132 -14.59 -13.70 -5.84
CA GLY A 132 -15.97 -13.23 -5.70
C GLY A 132 -16.30 -12.60 -4.35
N TYR A 133 -15.29 -12.18 -3.58
CA TYR A 133 -15.46 -11.61 -2.24
C TYR A 133 -15.99 -10.17 -2.24
N ASP A 134 -15.95 -9.48 -3.38
CA ASP A 134 -16.53 -8.15 -3.60
C ASP A 134 -18.03 -8.10 -3.24
N LYS A 135 -18.73 -9.21 -3.44
CA LYS A 135 -20.16 -9.37 -3.12
C LYS A 135 -20.47 -9.49 -1.63
N SER A 136 -19.44 -9.61 -0.80
CA SER A 136 -19.54 -9.82 0.65
C SER A 136 -18.95 -8.65 1.43
N VAL A 137 -18.77 -7.50 0.78
CA VAL A 137 -18.35 -6.24 1.42
C VAL A 137 -19.51 -5.65 2.21
N ILE A 138 -19.25 -5.33 3.48
CA ILE A 138 -20.24 -4.87 4.46
C ILE A 138 -19.91 -3.50 5.08
N GLY A 139 -18.74 -2.94 4.78
CA GLY A 139 -18.34 -1.62 5.27
C GLY A 139 -17.06 -1.13 4.62
N CYS A 140 -16.86 0.18 4.67
CA CYS A 140 -15.72 0.87 4.06
C CYS A 140 -15.36 2.11 4.87
N VAL A 141 -14.06 2.35 5.05
CA VAL A 141 -13.48 3.60 5.53
C VAL A 141 -12.38 3.98 4.55
N ASP A 142 -12.55 5.05 3.78
CA ASP A 142 -11.62 5.39 2.70
C ASP A 142 -11.51 6.91 2.52
N HIS A 143 -10.32 7.34 2.08
CA HIS A 143 -10.01 8.73 1.77
C HIS A 143 -9.90 9.03 0.26
N HIS A 144 -10.05 8.02 -0.59
CA HIS A 144 -10.14 8.17 -2.04
C HIS A 144 -11.51 8.69 -2.48
N ASP A 145 -11.65 8.99 -3.77
CA ASP A 145 -12.96 9.27 -4.35
C ASP A 145 -13.83 8.00 -4.30
N ASP A 146 -15.09 8.16 -3.94
CA ASP A 146 -16.07 7.09 -3.91
C ASP A 146 -16.41 6.66 -5.35
N GLU A 147 -16.03 5.44 -5.72
CA GLU A 147 -16.30 4.88 -7.06
C GLU A 147 -17.76 4.41 -7.22
N GLY A 148 -18.60 4.55 -6.19
CA GLY A 148 -20.01 4.17 -6.24
C GLY A 148 -20.24 2.65 -6.19
N ILE A 149 -19.21 1.88 -5.84
CA ILE A 149 -19.26 0.41 -5.75
C ILE A 149 -19.74 -0.06 -4.37
N ILE A 150 -19.40 0.68 -3.30
CA ILE A 150 -19.75 0.29 -1.94
C ILE A 150 -21.26 0.45 -1.71
N PRO A 151 -21.96 -0.60 -1.23
CA PRO A 151 -23.40 -0.55 -0.95
C PRO A 151 -23.78 0.64 -0.07
N SER A 152 -24.91 1.26 -0.36
CA SER A 152 -25.40 2.43 0.39
C SER A 152 -25.78 2.10 1.84
N ASP A 153 -26.10 0.84 2.12
CA ASP A 153 -26.45 0.31 3.44
C ASP A 153 -25.25 -0.31 4.18
N ALA A 154 -24.03 -0.22 3.63
CA ALA A 154 -22.81 -0.67 4.29
C ALA A 154 -22.56 0.11 5.59
N GLN A 155 -22.07 -0.56 6.64
CA GLN A 155 -21.92 0.01 7.98
C GLN A 155 -20.57 -0.36 8.64
N PRO A 156 -19.65 0.60 8.83
CA PRO A 156 -19.75 2.00 8.41
C PRO A 156 -19.50 2.16 6.90
N ARG A 157 -19.93 3.29 6.34
CA ARG A 157 -19.59 3.77 4.99
C ARG A 157 -19.04 5.18 5.11
N VAL A 158 -17.73 5.30 5.33
CA VAL A 158 -17.04 6.58 5.64
C VAL A 158 -16.15 6.98 4.48
N PHE A 159 -16.42 8.14 3.91
CA PHE A 159 -15.64 8.75 2.83
C PHE A 159 -15.33 10.19 3.17
N ALA A 160 -14.05 10.53 3.27
CA ALA A 160 -13.61 11.91 3.50
C ALA A 160 -12.19 12.11 2.96
N LYS A 161 -11.92 13.24 2.31
CA LYS A 161 -10.56 13.58 1.90
C LYS A 161 -9.70 13.88 3.12
N CYS A 162 -8.56 13.20 3.23
CA CYS A 162 -7.52 13.44 4.22
C CYS A 162 -6.17 12.90 3.72
N GLY A 163 -5.08 13.24 4.43
CA GLY A 163 -3.74 12.83 4.06
C GLY A 163 -3.54 11.33 4.13
N SER A 164 -4.06 10.69 5.18
CA SER A 164 -4.00 9.24 5.40
C SER A 164 -5.37 8.68 5.80
N CYS A 165 -5.77 7.53 5.22
CA CYS A 165 -6.93 6.77 5.62
C CYS A 165 -6.88 6.35 7.10
N MET A 166 -5.69 6.12 7.65
CA MET A 166 -5.48 5.87 9.07
C MET A 166 -6.13 6.94 9.96
N SER A 167 -6.16 8.21 9.53
CA SER A 167 -6.80 9.29 10.28
C SER A 167 -8.30 9.05 10.47
N LEU A 168 -8.98 8.56 9.42
CA LEU A 168 -10.40 8.19 9.48
C LEU A 168 -10.61 6.92 10.29
N VAL A 169 -9.77 5.91 10.09
CA VAL A 169 -9.80 4.65 10.85
C VAL A 169 -9.66 4.92 12.35
N LEU A 170 -8.71 5.77 12.75
CA LEU A 170 -8.48 6.12 14.14
C LEU A 170 -9.67 6.88 14.73
N SER A 171 -10.27 7.80 13.97
CA SER A 171 -11.49 8.49 14.39
C SER A 171 -12.65 7.50 14.65
N GLN A 172 -12.83 6.49 13.80
CA GLN A 172 -13.85 5.45 14.00
C GLN A 172 -13.55 4.57 15.22
N CYS A 173 -12.27 4.37 15.54
CA CYS A 173 -11.84 3.49 16.63
C CYS A 173 -11.69 4.22 17.98
N GLN A 174 -11.58 5.55 17.99
CA GLN A 174 -11.36 6.35 19.20
C GLN A 174 -12.40 6.08 20.31
N PRO A 175 -13.72 6.04 20.04
CA PRO A 175 -14.71 5.73 21.08
C PRO A 175 -14.52 4.34 21.70
N ILE A 176 -14.04 3.37 20.91
CA ILE A 176 -13.73 2.02 21.40
C ILE A 176 -12.47 2.07 22.27
N TRP A 177 -11.40 2.70 21.77
CA TRP A 177 -10.12 2.78 22.48
C TRP A 177 -10.29 3.46 23.85
N ASP A 178 -11.07 4.53 23.96
CA ASP A 178 -11.31 5.23 25.23
C ASP A 178 -12.11 4.41 26.26
N GLN A 179 -12.86 3.40 25.81
CA GLN A 179 -13.60 2.48 26.70
C GLN A 179 -12.78 1.25 27.13
N LEU A 180 -11.69 0.95 26.42
CA LEU A 180 -10.79 -0.15 26.76
C LEU A 180 -9.98 0.20 28.01
N GLN A 181 -9.65 -0.84 28.79
CA GLN A 181 -8.72 -0.68 29.90
C GLN A 181 -7.35 -0.22 29.35
N SER A 182 -6.83 0.89 29.87
CA SER A 182 -5.50 1.36 29.50
C SER A 182 -4.44 0.33 29.85
N HIS A 183 -3.53 0.11 28.92
CA HIS A 183 -2.40 -0.80 29.09
C HIS A 183 -1.21 -0.20 28.37
N GLN A 184 -0.27 0.32 29.15
CA GLN A 184 0.80 1.20 28.69
C GLN A 184 1.52 0.70 27.41
N GLU A 185 2.00 -0.55 27.42
CA GLU A 185 2.76 -1.09 26.29
C GLU A 185 1.90 -1.31 25.04
N ILE A 186 0.62 -1.66 25.21
CA ILE A 186 -0.31 -1.91 24.11
C ILE A 186 -0.75 -0.56 23.52
N ASP A 187 -1.02 0.43 24.37
CA ASP A 187 -1.35 1.79 23.95
C ASP A 187 -0.20 2.42 23.16
N GLU A 188 1.04 2.24 23.61
CA GLU A 188 2.24 2.71 22.90
C GLU A 188 2.40 2.02 21.53
N GLU A 189 2.28 0.69 21.47
CA GLU A 189 2.39 -0.08 20.23
C GLU A 189 1.34 0.38 19.19
N LEU A 190 0.07 0.45 19.58
CA LEU A 190 -1.01 0.83 18.67
C LEU A 190 -0.92 2.29 18.23
N ALA A 191 -0.45 3.18 19.11
CA ALA A 191 -0.25 4.58 18.76
C ALA A 191 0.90 4.76 17.75
N ARG A 192 1.98 3.99 17.86
CA ARG A 192 3.05 3.98 16.84
C ARG A 192 2.54 3.48 15.49
N VAL A 193 1.76 2.40 15.48
CA VAL A 193 1.12 1.87 14.27
C VAL A 193 0.20 2.91 13.63
N ALA A 194 -0.53 3.70 14.42
CA ALA A 194 -1.38 4.77 13.91
C ALA A 194 -0.56 5.96 13.37
N MET A 195 0.46 6.38 14.10
CA MET A 195 1.28 7.55 13.72
C MET A 195 2.06 7.34 12.43
N ALA A 196 2.53 6.12 12.16
CA ALA A 196 3.39 5.83 11.02
C ALA A 196 2.81 6.27 9.65
N PRO A 197 1.65 5.75 9.19
CA PRO A 197 1.07 6.18 7.92
C PRO A 197 0.65 7.65 7.94
N ILE A 198 0.06 8.14 9.03
CA ILE A 198 -0.33 9.55 9.16
C ILE A 198 0.86 10.47 8.88
N LEU A 199 2.01 10.24 9.52
CA LEU A 199 3.20 11.07 9.32
C LEU A 199 3.81 10.89 7.93
N ILE A 200 3.85 9.67 7.40
CA ILE A 200 4.44 9.39 6.08
C ILE A 200 3.64 10.09 4.97
N ASP A 201 2.32 9.96 4.98
CA ASP A 201 1.48 10.48 3.89
C ASP A 201 1.31 11.99 3.94
N THR A 202 1.32 12.56 5.15
CA THR A 202 1.19 14.01 5.39
C THR A 202 2.53 14.75 5.43
N VAL A 203 3.66 14.04 5.33
CA VAL A 203 5.00 14.60 5.52
C VAL A 203 5.09 15.30 6.89
N LYS A 204 4.89 14.55 7.98
CA LYS A 204 4.87 15.08 9.36
C LYS A 204 3.83 16.19 9.60
N LEU A 205 2.66 16.11 8.95
CA LEU A 205 1.61 17.13 8.98
C LEU A 205 2.03 18.47 8.34
N THR A 206 3.09 18.48 7.51
CA THR A 206 3.60 19.70 6.85
C THR A 206 3.15 19.84 5.40
N SER A 207 2.61 18.77 4.80
CA SER A 207 2.12 18.80 3.42
C SER A 207 0.86 19.67 3.32
N LYS A 208 0.97 20.80 2.61
CA LYS A 208 -0.14 21.75 2.44
C LYS A 208 -1.30 21.20 1.60
N ASP A 209 -1.01 20.30 0.66
CA ASP A 209 -2.00 19.80 -0.29
C ASP A 209 -2.72 18.53 0.21
N LYS A 210 -2.13 17.84 1.21
CA LYS A 210 -2.65 16.57 1.72
C LYS A 210 -3.18 16.66 3.15
N THR A 211 -2.53 17.42 4.02
CA THR A 211 -2.84 17.43 5.45
C THR A 211 -4.17 18.12 5.71
N THR A 212 -5.04 17.48 6.48
CA THR A 212 -6.36 17.99 6.89
C THR A 212 -6.53 17.94 8.40
N ASP A 213 -7.62 18.51 8.91
CA ASP A 213 -7.97 18.43 10.33
C ASP A 213 -8.15 16.99 10.81
N TRP A 214 -8.55 16.06 9.94
CA TRP A 214 -8.59 14.64 10.28
C TRP A 214 -7.22 14.14 10.71
N ASP A 215 -6.17 14.49 9.96
CA ASP A 215 -4.80 14.05 10.21
C ASP A 215 -4.22 14.68 11.47
N VAL A 216 -4.45 16.00 11.65
CA VAL A 216 -3.99 16.73 12.84
C VAL A 216 -4.64 16.18 14.11
N ASN A 217 -5.96 15.95 14.09
CA ASN A 217 -6.69 15.43 15.25
C ASN A 217 -6.31 13.98 15.55
N ALA A 218 -6.19 13.12 14.54
CA ALA A 218 -5.77 11.74 14.69
C ALA A 218 -4.34 11.63 15.25
N ALA A 219 -3.41 12.43 14.72
CA ALA A 219 -2.04 12.47 15.21
C ALA A 219 -1.97 12.97 16.66
N ALA A 220 -2.72 14.02 17.00
CA ALA A 220 -2.78 14.54 18.37
C ALA A 220 -3.30 13.47 19.36
N TYR A 221 -4.35 12.73 18.98
CA TYR A 221 -4.90 11.65 19.79
C TYR A 221 -3.90 10.50 19.99
N ALA A 222 -3.24 10.04 18.93
CA ALA A 222 -2.23 9.00 19.04
C ALA A 222 -1.02 9.46 19.87
N GLU A 223 -0.58 10.70 19.74
CA GLU A 223 0.48 11.27 20.57
C GLU A 223 0.11 11.39 22.05
N GLU A 224 -1.15 11.68 22.37
CA GLU A 224 -1.62 11.64 23.76
C GLU A 224 -1.43 10.24 24.35
N LYS A 225 -1.76 9.18 23.60
CA LYS A 225 -1.51 7.79 24.01
C LYS A 225 -0.02 7.47 24.15
N LEU A 226 0.87 8.13 23.40
CA LEU A 226 2.33 8.00 23.54
C LEU A 226 2.89 8.79 24.74
N VAL A 227 2.29 9.92 25.12
CA VAL A 227 2.78 10.77 26.23
C VAL A 227 2.26 10.27 27.58
N ALA A 228 1.01 9.84 27.65
CA ALA A 228 0.41 9.27 28.86
C ALA A 228 1.27 8.10 29.41
N THR A 229 1.82 7.30 28.51
CA THR A 229 2.68 6.16 28.84
C THR A 229 4.08 6.58 29.33
N LEU A 230 4.61 7.72 28.89
CA LEU A 230 5.92 8.22 29.31
C LEU A 230 5.93 8.85 30.71
N SER A 231 4.79 9.33 31.21
CA SER A 231 4.68 9.99 32.53
C SER A 231 4.86 9.04 33.72
N VAL A 232 4.77 7.72 33.52
CA VAL A 232 4.85 6.69 34.56
C VAL A 232 6.21 5.96 34.58
N ALA A 233 6.94 5.96 33.45
CA ALA A 233 8.21 5.24 33.33
C ALA A 233 9.43 6.10 33.77
N ARG A 234 9.81 5.97 35.05
CA ARG A 234 11.10 6.47 35.56
C ARG A 234 12.26 5.58 35.10
N SER A 235 12.76 5.73 33.86
CA SER A 235 14.16 5.46 33.46
C SER A 235 14.34 5.34 31.94
N ASN A 236 15.32 6.07 31.38
CA ASN A 236 16.10 5.80 30.15
C ASN A 236 15.41 5.41 28.82
N ARG A 237 14.09 5.35 28.68
CA ARG A 237 13.45 5.25 27.35
C ARG A 237 13.57 6.59 26.62
N GLN A 238 14.07 6.57 25.38
CA GLN A 238 14.05 7.77 24.53
C GLN A 238 12.61 8.26 24.41
N ARG A 239 12.41 9.55 24.72
CA ARG A 239 11.12 10.22 24.52
C ARG A 239 10.74 10.12 23.04
N TYR A 240 9.48 9.82 22.75
CA TYR A 240 8.94 9.87 21.40
C TYR A 240 9.23 11.26 20.78
N ASP A 241 9.74 11.24 19.56
CA ASP A 241 10.11 12.40 18.78
C ASP A 241 9.54 12.20 17.38
N ARG A 242 8.53 13.02 17.03
CA ARG A 242 7.79 12.93 15.77
C ARG A 242 8.71 13.06 14.56
N GLU A 243 9.65 14.01 14.61
CA GLU A 243 10.56 14.29 13.51
C GLU A 243 11.47 13.09 13.28
N LYS A 244 12.12 12.60 14.34
CA LYS A 244 12.99 11.41 14.24
C LYS A 244 12.25 10.17 13.82
N TYR A 245 11.03 9.98 14.31
CA TYR A 245 10.23 8.80 13.94
C TYR A 245 9.89 8.81 12.45
N PHE A 246 9.44 9.94 11.93
CA PHE A 246 9.19 10.07 10.49
C PHE A 246 10.48 9.98 9.66
N ASP A 247 11.57 10.63 10.08
CA ASP A 247 12.82 10.62 9.31
C ASP A 247 13.32 9.18 9.18
N HIS A 248 13.32 8.42 10.28
CA HIS A 248 13.67 7.00 10.30
C HIS A 248 12.77 6.14 9.39
N LEU A 249 11.45 6.32 9.47
CA LEU A 249 10.51 5.57 8.62
C LEU A 249 10.67 5.95 7.14
N SER A 250 10.91 7.22 6.85
CA SER A 250 11.11 7.72 5.48
C SER A 250 12.39 7.15 4.87
N GLU A 251 13.48 7.13 5.63
CA GLU A 251 14.75 6.50 5.23
C GLU A 251 14.56 5.01 4.88
N LEU A 252 13.85 4.26 5.74
CA LEU A 252 13.57 2.84 5.48
C LEU A 252 12.68 2.63 4.26
N LYS A 253 11.63 3.44 4.13
CA LYS A 253 10.67 3.37 3.01
C LYS A 253 11.34 3.66 1.67
N ASP A 254 12.20 4.68 1.64
CA ASP A 254 12.88 5.14 0.43
C ASP A 254 14.18 4.37 0.13
N SER A 255 14.60 3.48 1.04
CA SER A 255 15.73 2.59 0.80
C SER A 255 15.38 1.51 -0.23
N ILE A 256 16.30 1.33 -1.17
CA ILE A 256 16.37 0.20 -2.11
C ILE A 256 17.62 -0.64 -1.89
N LEU A 257 18.46 -0.25 -0.92
CA LEU A 257 19.68 -0.97 -0.60
C LEU A 257 19.27 -2.37 -0.12
N HIS A 258 19.89 -3.40 -0.72
CA HIS A 258 19.58 -4.83 -0.54
C HIS A 258 18.39 -5.40 -1.32
N LEU A 259 17.67 -4.59 -2.11
CA LEU A 259 16.62 -5.11 -3.00
C LEU A 259 17.21 -5.48 -4.36
N SER A 260 16.79 -6.63 -4.91
CA SER A 260 17.04 -6.94 -6.31
C SER A 260 16.18 -6.07 -7.23
N TYR A 261 16.51 -5.95 -8.51
CA TYR A 261 15.61 -5.28 -9.47
C TYR A 261 14.22 -5.91 -9.53
N ARG A 262 14.13 -7.24 -9.41
CA ARG A 262 12.83 -7.92 -9.34
C ARG A 262 12.02 -7.45 -8.13
N ASP A 263 12.67 -7.28 -6.98
CA ASP A 263 12.05 -6.78 -5.75
C ASP A 263 11.59 -5.32 -5.88
N ILE A 264 12.44 -4.47 -6.44
CA ILE A 264 12.13 -3.06 -6.70
C ILE A 264 10.91 -2.93 -7.63
N LEU A 265 10.87 -3.72 -8.72
CA LEU A 265 9.80 -3.67 -9.71
C LEU A 265 8.46 -4.14 -9.15
N ARG A 266 8.45 -5.07 -8.18
CA ARG A 266 7.20 -5.59 -7.59
C ARG A 266 6.72 -4.85 -6.34
N LYS A 267 7.59 -4.08 -5.67
CA LYS A 267 7.28 -3.40 -4.38
C LYS A 267 6.08 -2.43 -4.45
N ASP A 268 5.96 -1.62 -5.51
CA ASP A 268 4.79 -0.78 -5.77
C ASP A 268 4.39 -0.93 -7.23
N TYR A 269 3.64 -1.99 -7.50
CA TYR A 269 3.27 -2.42 -8.84
C TYR A 269 1.75 -2.42 -9.02
N LYS A 270 1.29 -1.97 -10.19
CA LYS A 270 -0.10 -2.13 -10.62
C LYS A 270 -0.15 -2.64 -12.06
N LYS A 271 -1.15 -3.48 -12.32
CA LYS A 271 -1.42 -4.07 -13.63
C LYS A 271 -2.82 -3.74 -14.10
N TRP A 272 -2.96 -3.48 -15.39
CA TRP A 272 -4.24 -3.29 -16.06
C TRP A 272 -4.29 -4.10 -17.35
N THR A 273 -5.50 -4.48 -17.74
CA THR A 273 -5.80 -5.09 -19.03
C THR A 273 -6.87 -4.24 -19.71
N ASP A 274 -6.59 -3.76 -20.92
CA ASP A 274 -7.56 -3.06 -21.75
C ASP A 274 -7.45 -3.59 -23.18
N GLY A 275 -8.57 -4.09 -23.71
CA GLY A 275 -8.58 -4.85 -24.97
C GLY A 275 -7.80 -6.16 -24.82
N SER A 276 -6.88 -6.41 -25.74
CA SER A 276 -5.99 -7.58 -25.71
C SER A 276 -4.63 -7.32 -25.07
N LEU A 277 -4.36 -6.10 -24.61
CA LEU A 277 -3.05 -5.69 -24.12
C LEU A 277 -3.01 -5.57 -22.60
N ASN A 278 -1.88 -5.98 -22.03
CA ASN A 278 -1.56 -5.90 -20.61
C ASN A 278 -0.51 -4.81 -20.35
N LEU A 279 -0.85 -3.86 -19.49
CA LEU A 279 0.03 -2.80 -19.01
C LEU A 279 0.42 -3.06 -17.55
N GLY A 280 1.71 -2.98 -17.24
CA GLY A 280 2.20 -2.94 -15.86
C GLY A 280 3.01 -1.68 -15.61
N ILE A 281 2.78 -1.02 -14.47
CA ILE A 281 3.56 0.14 -14.04
C ILE A 281 4.14 -0.11 -12.63
N SER A 282 5.47 -0.13 -12.56
CA SER A 282 6.24 -0.16 -11.31
C SER A 282 6.60 1.27 -10.89
N THR A 283 6.36 1.64 -9.63
CA THR A 283 6.83 2.90 -9.06
C THR A 283 8.03 2.64 -8.15
N VAL A 284 9.12 3.39 -8.35
CA VAL A 284 10.42 3.19 -7.69
C VAL A 284 10.80 4.44 -6.92
N VAL A 285 11.20 4.27 -5.66
CA VAL A 285 11.48 5.37 -4.71
C VAL A 285 12.87 6.00 -4.84
N GLN A 286 13.57 5.68 -5.93
CA GLN A 286 14.88 6.24 -6.28
C GLN A 286 14.96 6.48 -7.79
N GLY A 287 15.78 7.44 -8.20
CA GLY A 287 16.01 7.75 -9.61
C GLY A 287 16.76 6.61 -10.33
N PHE A 288 16.68 6.58 -11.66
CA PHE A 288 17.37 5.58 -12.47
C PHE A 288 18.88 5.61 -12.25
N GLU A 289 19.49 6.79 -12.09
CA GLU A 289 20.92 6.91 -11.82
C GLU A 289 21.33 6.17 -10.53
N THR A 290 20.60 6.39 -9.43
CA THR A 290 20.82 5.68 -8.16
C THR A 290 20.57 4.18 -8.30
N CYS A 291 19.51 3.78 -9.02
CA CYS A 291 19.24 2.36 -9.27
C CYS A 291 20.41 1.70 -10.00
N LEU A 292 20.89 2.31 -11.08
CA LEU A 292 21.99 1.79 -11.89
C LEU A 292 23.33 1.75 -11.14
N ALA A 293 23.54 2.68 -10.19
CA ALA A 293 24.73 2.73 -9.37
C ALA A 293 24.73 1.71 -8.22
N GLU A 294 23.60 1.56 -7.52
CA GLU A 294 23.53 0.84 -6.24
C GLU A 294 22.97 -0.59 -6.34
N VAL A 295 22.20 -0.91 -7.39
CA VAL A 295 21.51 -2.21 -7.52
C VAL A 295 22.16 -3.07 -8.61
N GLY A 296 22.45 -2.49 -9.76
CA GLY A 296 23.08 -3.19 -10.88
C GLY A 296 23.05 -2.38 -12.16
N ASP A 297 23.93 -2.70 -13.10
CA ASP A 297 24.08 -1.92 -14.34
C ASP A 297 22.83 -1.92 -15.25
N LYS A 298 22.93 -1.15 -16.35
CA LYS A 298 21.89 -1.03 -17.37
C LYS A 298 21.45 -2.39 -17.91
N GLN A 299 22.39 -3.28 -18.22
CA GLN A 299 22.05 -4.60 -18.77
C GLN A 299 21.23 -5.41 -17.75
N THR A 300 21.64 -5.39 -16.48
CA THR A 300 20.96 -6.07 -15.38
C THR A 300 19.56 -5.52 -15.17
N PHE A 301 19.40 -4.19 -15.16
CA PHE A 301 18.09 -3.54 -15.05
C PHE A 301 17.14 -3.93 -16.19
N LEU A 302 17.60 -3.80 -17.44
CA LEU A 302 16.76 -4.09 -18.61
C LEU A 302 16.40 -5.58 -18.71
N ALA A 303 17.32 -6.48 -18.35
CA ALA A 303 17.04 -7.91 -18.26
C ALA A 303 15.99 -8.20 -17.19
N ALA A 304 16.13 -7.63 -15.99
CA ALA A 304 15.18 -7.82 -14.91
C ALA A 304 13.79 -7.25 -15.24
N LEU A 305 13.71 -6.09 -15.89
CA LEU A 305 12.44 -5.51 -16.35
C LEU A 305 11.76 -6.40 -17.40
N LYS A 306 12.55 -6.97 -18.32
CA LYS A 306 12.02 -7.90 -19.34
C LYS A 306 11.54 -9.21 -18.72
N ASP A 307 12.26 -9.76 -17.76
CA ASP A 307 11.86 -10.97 -17.06
C ASP A 307 10.64 -10.75 -16.17
N TRP A 308 10.58 -9.60 -15.48
CA TRP A 308 9.37 -9.18 -14.75
C TRP A 308 8.17 -9.04 -15.68
N ALA A 309 8.35 -8.43 -16.86
CA ALA A 309 7.29 -8.30 -17.83
C ALA A 309 6.80 -9.67 -18.37
N LYS A 310 7.70 -10.64 -18.57
CA LYS A 310 7.29 -12.03 -18.89
C LYS A 310 6.52 -12.68 -17.75
N GLU A 311 7.03 -12.57 -16.52
CA GLU A 311 6.40 -13.11 -15.30
C GLU A 311 4.96 -12.60 -15.16
N GLN A 312 4.77 -11.30 -15.38
CA GLN A 312 3.48 -10.62 -15.30
C GLN A 312 2.68 -10.64 -16.61
N GLN A 313 3.17 -11.29 -17.68
CA GLN A 313 2.54 -11.35 -19.00
C GLN A 313 2.16 -9.96 -19.55
N LEU A 314 3.13 -9.05 -19.61
CA LEU A 314 2.94 -7.67 -20.05
C LEU A 314 3.31 -7.48 -21.51
N ASP A 315 2.47 -6.72 -22.21
CA ASP A 315 2.77 -6.17 -23.52
C ASP A 315 3.39 -4.78 -23.38
N ILE A 316 3.07 -4.05 -22.31
CA ILE A 316 3.67 -2.74 -22.04
C ILE A 316 4.15 -2.71 -20.60
N ALA A 317 5.44 -2.47 -20.40
CA ALA A 317 6.03 -2.26 -19.09
C ALA A 317 6.46 -0.81 -18.94
N ALA A 318 6.07 -0.17 -17.84
CA ALA A 318 6.56 1.16 -17.50
C ALA A 318 7.18 1.17 -16.10
N VAL A 319 8.21 1.98 -15.93
CA VAL A 319 8.86 2.25 -14.65
C VAL A 319 8.82 3.74 -14.41
N MET A 320 8.20 4.16 -13.30
CA MET A 320 8.16 5.54 -12.86
C MET A 320 9.03 5.70 -11.62
N THR A 321 10.04 6.57 -11.67
CA THR A 321 10.84 6.88 -10.49
C THR A 321 10.31 8.13 -9.79
N VAL A 322 10.47 8.17 -8.48
CA VAL A 322 10.31 9.37 -7.64
C VAL A 322 11.53 9.50 -6.76
N SER A 323 12.15 10.67 -6.74
CA SER A 323 13.34 10.92 -5.92
C SER A 323 13.41 12.39 -5.51
N LYS A 324 14.32 12.70 -4.58
CA LYS A 324 14.54 14.07 -4.08
C LYS A 324 16.03 14.47 -4.07
N PRO A 325 16.76 14.39 -5.19
CA PRO A 325 18.17 14.79 -5.23
C PRO A 325 18.30 16.26 -4.78
N GLY A 326 19.15 16.51 -3.79
CA GLY A 326 19.33 17.85 -3.21
C GLY A 326 18.05 18.47 -2.62
N GLY A 327 17.07 17.64 -2.25
CA GLY A 327 15.78 18.09 -1.72
C GLY A 327 14.75 18.50 -2.78
N VAL A 328 15.09 18.45 -4.07
CA VAL A 328 14.18 18.79 -5.17
C VAL A 328 13.46 17.54 -5.64
N PHE A 329 12.13 17.53 -5.56
CA PHE A 329 11.32 16.41 -6.02
C PHE A 329 11.40 16.24 -7.54
N THR A 330 11.73 15.04 -8.01
CA THR A 330 11.89 14.72 -9.43
C THR A 330 11.15 13.43 -9.80
N ARG A 331 10.78 13.33 -11.08
CA ARG A 331 10.17 12.14 -11.68
C ARG A 331 10.89 11.76 -12.96
N GLU A 332 11.01 10.47 -13.19
CA GLU A 332 11.46 9.92 -14.47
C GLU A 332 10.49 8.81 -14.89
N LEU A 333 10.39 8.58 -16.19
CA LEU A 333 9.46 7.62 -16.78
C LEU A 333 10.18 6.85 -17.87
N LEU A 334 10.16 5.52 -17.76
CA LEU A 334 10.51 4.61 -18.83
C LEU A 334 9.24 3.90 -19.29
N VAL A 335 9.04 3.81 -20.60
CA VAL A 335 7.98 3.00 -21.22
C VAL A 335 8.61 2.05 -22.23
N TRP A 336 8.25 0.78 -22.16
CA TRP A 336 8.72 -0.29 -23.03
C TRP A 336 7.53 -1.05 -23.62
N GLY A 337 7.36 -0.94 -24.94
CA GLY A 337 6.46 -1.79 -25.71
C GLY A 337 7.13 -3.13 -26.02
N LEU A 338 6.60 -4.19 -25.41
CA LEU A 338 7.02 -5.59 -25.47
C LEU A 338 5.99 -6.38 -26.30
N GLY A 339 6.39 -7.42 -27.03
CA GLY A 339 5.40 -8.36 -27.58
C GLY A 339 4.75 -7.98 -28.92
N GLY A 340 5.34 -7.08 -29.72
CA GLY A 340 4.99 -6.91 -31.14
C GLY A 340 4.48 -5.52 -31.54
N GLN A 341 4.04 -5.38 -32.81
CA GLN A 341 3.79 -4.07 -33.42
C GLN A 341 2.80 -3.19 -32.67
N ASP A 342 1.75 -3.76 -32.07
CA ASP A 342 0.69 -2.96 -31.44
C ASP A 342 1.14 -2.36 -30.09
N ALA A 343 1.88 -3.11 -29.28
CA ALA A 343 2.49 -2.58 -28.06
C ALA A 343 3.48 -1.44 -28.36
N VAL A 344 4.29 -1.59 -29.41
CA VAL A 344 5.22 -0.54 -29.87
C VAL A 344 4.46 0.69 -30.37
N LYS A 345 3.39 0.51 -31.16
CA LYS A 345 2.53 1.62 -31.60
C LYS A 345 1.96 2.37 -30.40
N VAL A 346 1.44 1.66 -29.39
CA VAL A 346 0.89 2.29 -28.18
C VAL A 346 1.97 3.08 -27.44
N ALA A 347 3.14 2.51 -27.20
CA ALA A 347 4.22 3.18 -26.48
C ALA A 347 4.69 4.46 -27.20
N ARG A 348 4.86 4.41 -28.52
CA ARG A 348 5.22 5.58 -29.33
C ARG A 348 4.11 6.62 -29.33
N ARG A 349 2.87 6.19 -29.54
CA ARG A 349 1.71 7.10 -29.57
C ARG A 349 1.47 7.78 -28.22
N PHE A 350 1.73 7.09 -27.12
CA PHE A 350 1.72 7.69 -25.79
C PHE A 350 2.73 8.84 -25.68
N ALA A 351 3.98 8.61 -26.11
CA ALA A 351 5.03 9.62 -26.09
C ALA A 351 4.68 10.82 -26.99
N GLU A 352 4.12 10.59 -28.17
CA GLU A 352 3.67 11.64 -29.09
C GLU A 352 2.50 12.47 -28.52
N LYS A 353 1.48 11.79 -27.98
CA LYS A 353 0.23 12.41 -27.54
C LYS A 353 0.38 13.13 -26.20
N ASN A 354 1.14 12.57 -25.27
CA ASN A 354 1.23 13.05 -23.88
C ASN A 354 2.59 13.64 -23.51
N GLY A 355 3.61 13.52 -24.38
CA GLY A 355 4.97 13.97 -24.08
C GLY A 355 5.06 15.46 -23.78
N GLY A 356 4.28 16.28 -24.50
CA GLY A 356 4.22 17.73 -24.28
C GLY A 356 3.60 18.09 -22.92
N SER A 357 2.47 17.47 -22.55
CA SER A 357 1.79 17.75 -21.27
C SER A 357 2.57 17.25 -20.05
N LEU A 358 3.29 16.13 -20.21
CA LEU A 358 4.14 15.56 -19.15
C LEU A 358 5.53 16.20 -19.08
N GLY A 359 5.89 17.05 -20.06
CA GLY A 359 7.23 17.63 -20.19
C GLY A 359 8.31 16.55 -20.29
N LEU A 360 8.14 15.57 -21.17
CA LEU A 360 9.08 14.46 -21.31
C LEU A 360 10.35 14.91 -22.03
N GLU A 361 11.46 14.93 -21.29
CA GLU A 361 12.78 15.24 -21.82
C GLU A 361 13.65 13.98 -21.81
N LYS A 362 14.44 13.77 -22.86
CA LYS A 362 15.27 12.56 -23.00
C LYS A 362 16.17 12.37 -21.76
N TRP A 363 16.10 11.20 -21.15
CA TRP A 363 16.90 10.86 -19.97
C TRP A 363 18.33 10.45 -20.37
N ASN A 364 19.33 11.07 -19.75
CA ASN A 364 20.76 10.79 -19.93
C ASN A 364 21.19 10.47 -21.37
N ASN A 365 20.91 11.37 -22.32
CA ASN A 365 21.21 11.20 -23.76
C ASN A 365 20.63 9.93 -24.40
N GLY A 366 19.60 9.34 -23.81
CA GLY A 366 18.93 8.14 -24.30
C GLY A 366 19.64 6.85 -23.89
N GLU A 367 20.40 6.86 -22.79
CA GLU A 367 21.14 5.68 -22.32
C GLU A 367 20.21 4.47 -22.12
N LEU A 368 18.98 4.65 -21.64
CA LEU A 368 18.01 3.57 -21.48
C LEU A 368 17.11 3.34 -22.71
N ASP A 369 17.21 4.18 -23.75
CA ASP A 369 16.42 4.03 -24.97
C ASP A 369 16.88 2.81 -25.79
N GLY A 370 16.00 2.31 -26.67
CA GLY A 370 16.41 1.45 -27.77
C GLY A 370 15.29 0.77 -28.53
N GLU A 371 15.66 0.19 -29.66
CA GLU A 371 14.74 -0.36 -30.67
C GLU A 371 15.37 -1.58 -31.33
N GLU A 372 15.02 -2.76 -30.83
CA GLU A 372 15.61 -4.03 -31.27
C GLU A 372 14.57 -5.15 -31.16
N GLY A 373 14.62 -6.13 -32.08
CA GLY A 373 13.76 -7.32 -31.98
C GLY A 373 12.25 -7.07 -32.09
N GLY A 374 11.83 -5.94 -32.67
CA GLY A 374 10.41 -5.55 -32.73
C GLY A 374 9.88 -4.96 -31.43
N GLU A 375 10.76 -4.59 -30.51
CA GLU A 375 10.44 -3.89 -29.27
C GLU A 375 10.93 -2.45 -29.35
N TRP A 376 10.28 -1.56 -28.60
CA TRP A 376 10.70 -0.16 -28.49
C TRP A 376 10.60 0.30 -27.04
N ARG A 377 11.66 0.94 -26.56
CA ARG A 377 11.71 1.56 -25.24
C ARG A 377 12.28 2.97 -25.32
N ALA A 378 11.77 3.84 -24.47
CA ALA A 378 12.32 5.18 -24.27
C ALA A 378 12.18 5.60 -22.80
N CYS A 379 13.14 6.41 -22.37
CA CYS A 379 13.25 6.88 -21.00
C CYS A 379 13.37 8.40 -20.96
N TRP A 380 12.65 9.02 -20.03
CA TRP A 380 12.54 10.47 -19.92
C TRP A 380 12.69 10.95 -18.48
N ARG A 381 13.23 12.16 -18.33
CA ARG A 381 12.89 13.01 -17.20
C ARG A 381 11.49 13.56 -17.44
N GLN A 382 10.64 13.51 -16.42
CA GLN A 382 9.28 14.01 -16.49
C GLN A 382 9.22 15.34 -15.74
N MET A 383 9.20 16.44 -16.49
CA MET A 383 9.27 17.79 -15.92
C MET A 383 7.96 18.22 -15.24
N ASP A 384 6.81 17.68 -15.66
CA ASP A 384 5.58 17.76 -14.87
C ASP A 384 5.65 16.77 -13.70
N VAL A 385 6.09 17.26 -12.55
CA VAL A 385 6.19 16.45 -11.33
C VAL A 385 4.84 16.16 -10.66
N GLY A 386 3.76 16.80 -11.10
CA GLY A 386 2.40 16.58 -10.59
C GLY A 386 1.78 15.27 -11.08
N SER A 387 2.10 14.85 -12.30
CA SER A 387 1.55 13.63 -12.91
C SER A 387 2.18 12.36 -12.35
N SER A 388 1.48 11.71 -11.41
CA SER A 388 1.85 10.41 -10.86
C SER A 388 1.36 9.24 -11.73
N ARG A 389 1.56 8.00 -11.26
CA ARG A 389 0.91 6.80 -11.85
C ARG A 389 -0.61 6.97 -12.01
N LYS A 390 -1.27 7.72 -11.11
CA LYS A 390 -2.72 8.00 -11.20
C LYS A 390 -3.10 8.82 -12.44
N GLN A 391 -2.16 9.56 -13.04
CA GLN A 391 -2.36 10.31 -14.29
C GLN A 391 -1.79 9.56 -15.50
N VAL A 392 -0.57 9.00 -15.36
CA VAL A 392 0.13 8.32 -16.47
C VAL A 392 -0.55 7.00 -16.85
N ALA A 393 -1.08 6.23 -15.89
CA ALA A 393 -1.76 4.97 -16.21
C ALA A 393 -3.03 5.20 -17.06
N PRO A 394 -3.97 6.11 -16.71
CA PRO A 394 -5.08 6.46 -17.60
C PRO A 394 -4.65 6.88 -19.00
N MET A 395 -3.60 7.70 -19.14
CA MET A 395 -3.10 8.15 -20.45
C MET A 395 -2.61 6.99 -21.32
N LEU A 396 -1.84 6.05 -20.77
CA LEU A 396 -1.41 4.85 -21.48
C LEU A 396 -2.60 3.97 -21.86
N ARG A 397 -3.53 3.76 -20.92
CA ARG A 397 -4.74 2.94 -21.13
C ARG A 397 -5.68 3.53 -22.18
N GLU A 398 -5.79 4.85 -22.26
CA GLU A 398 -6.55 5.53 -23.30
C GLU A 398 -5.98 5.20 -24.69
N VAL A 399 -4.65 5.29 -24.86
CA VAL A 399 -3.98 4.93 -26.11
C VAL A 399 -4.13 3.44 -26.43
N MET A 400 -4.09 2.55 -25.44
CA MET A 400 -4.38 1.11 -25.63
C MET A 400 -5.79 0.89 -26.20
N LYS A 401 -6.79 1.59 -25.67
CA LYS A 401 -8.19 1.52 -26.15
C LYS A 401 -8.36 2.08 -27.56
N GLU A 402 -7.65 3.15 -27.90
CA GLU A 402 -7.64 3.71 -29.25
C GLU A 402 -7.02 2.73 -30.26
N SER A 403 -5.92 2.07 -29.89
CA SER A 403 -5.23 1.12 -30.76
C SER A 403 -6.04 -0.14 -31.05
N ALA A 404 -6.97 -0.52 -30.16
CA ALA A 404 -7.90 -1.64 -30.40
C ALA A 404 -9.02 -1.29 -31.41
N ARG A 405 -9.17 -0.02 -31.79
CA ARG A 405 -10.16 0.47 -32.77
C ARG A 405 -9.55 0.78 -34.14
N LEU A 406 -8.23 0.70 -34.26
CA LEU A 406 -7.46 0.79 -35.50
C LEU A 406 -7.27 -0.63 -36.06
#